data_AF-A0A848HCI8-F1
#
_entry.id   AF-A0A848HCI8-F1
#
_cell.length_a   1.000
_cell.length_b   1.000
_cell.length_c   1.000
_cell.angle_alpha   90.00
_cell.angle_beta   90.00
_cell.angle_gamma   90.00
#
_symmetry.space_group_name_H-M   'P 1'
#
loop_
_entity.id
_entity.type
_entity.pdbx_description
1 polymer ?
#
loop_
_entity_poly.entity_id
_entity_poly.type
_entity_poly.pdbx_seq_one_letter_code
_entity_poly.pdbx_strand_id
1 'polypeptide(L)'
;MPIRTASLTKRISENGQALHRAMMSRGDGQEPSADEKALAEERQHLKEEREKRKAQALEPKKSAVDKLVRTHHAQAKEKPKATKDAHDAIKKPKARRSRAEKHAEQAAAVEAARNSRKKAPTK
;
A
#
# COMPACT_ATOMS: atom_id res chain seq x y z
N MET A 1 17.01 -17.70 -5.61
CA MET A 1 16.12 -16.72 -6.28
C MET A 1 16.34 -15.32 -5.72
N PRO A 2 16.90 -14.36 -6.47
CA PRO A 2 16.84 -12.97 -6.04
C PRO A 2 16.25 -12.08 -7.14
N ILE A 3 14.98 -11.74 -7.00
CA ILE A 3 14.48 -10.45 -7.53
C ILE A 3 14.17 -9.63 -6.28
N ARG A 4 15.21 -9.01 -5.72
CA ARG A 4 15.04 -7.96 -4.71
C ARG A 4 15.60 -6.69 -5.30
N THR A 5 14.94 -6.18 -6.34
CA THR A 5 15.13 -4.78 -6.71
C THR A 5 14.81 -3.97 -5.45
N ALA A 6 15.84 -3.38 -4.86
CA ALA A 6 15.70 -2.68 -3.59
C ALA A 6 14.62 -1.60 -3.73
N SER A 7 13.71 -1.52 -2.76
CA SER A 7 12.70 -0.46 -2.72
C SER A 7 13.40 0.90 -2.81
N LEU A 8 12.73 1.90 -3.40
CA LEU A 8 13.30 3.23 -3.56
C LEU A 8 13.82 3.81 -2.24
N THR A 9 13.13 3.53 -1.13
CA THR A 9 13.55 3.88 0.23
C THR A 9 14.85 3.21 0.65
N LYS A 10 15.05 1.94 0.31
CA LYS A 10 16.27 1.19 0.61
C LYS A 10 17.46 1.75 -0.19
N ARG A 11 17.25 2.08 -1.47
CA ARG A 11 18.26 2.75 -2.31
C ARG A 11 18.67 4.11 -1.75
N ILE A 12 17.71 4.94 -1.34
CA ILE A 12 18.00 6.24 -0.69
C ILE A 12 18.81 6.04 0.60
N SER A 13 18.49 5.01 1.38
CA SER A 13 19.21 4.70 2.62
C SER A 13 20.63 4.22 2.36
N GLU A 14 20.83 3.30 1.40
CA GLU A 14 22.14 2.75 1.04
C GLU A 14 23.06 3.84 0.48
N ASN A 15 22.57 4.65 -0.46
CA ASN A 15 23.30 5.81 -0.95
C ASN A 15 23.62 6.81 0.17
N GLY A 16 22.66 7.08 1.07
CA GLY A 16 22.89 7.96 2.23
C GLY A 16 23.98 7.45 3.17
N GLN A 17 24.06 6.14 3.40
CA GLN A 17 25.14 5.52 4.18
C GLN A 17 26.48 5.61 3.45
N ALA A 18 26.51 5.39 2.13
CA ALA A 18 27.72 5.54 1.33
C ALA A 18 28.25 6.97 1.37
N LEU A 19 27.36 7.97 1.19
CA LEU A 19 27.70 9.38 1.28
C LEU A 19 28.23 9.74 2.67
N HIS A 20 27.59 9.27 3.74
CA HIS A 20 28.07 9.49 5.11
C HIS A 20 29.47 8.92 5.33
N ARG A 21 29.74 7.70 4.85
CA ARG A 21 31.07 7.07 4.95
C ARG A 21 32.12 7.84 4.18
N ALA A 22 31.80 8.32 2.97
CA ALA A 22 32.70 9.14 2.17
C ALA A 22 33.04 10.45 2.90
N MET A 23 32.02 11.17 3.39
CA MET A 23 32.21 12.41 4.16
C MET A 23 33.04 12.20 5.43
N MET A 24 32.85 11.09 6.15
CA MET A 24 33.68 10.77 7.32
C MET A 24 35.13 10.48 6.96
N SER A 25 35.38 9.97 5.75
CA SER A 25 36.73 9.65 5.26
C SER A 25 37.47 10.87 4.73
N ARG A 26 36.74 11.92 4.31
CA ARG A 26 37.30 13.17 3.79
C ARG A 26 38.04 14.01 4.83
N GLY A 27 37.71 13.86 6.11
CA GLY A 27 38.24 14.75 7.16
C GLY A 27 37.75 16.20 7.03
N ASP A 28 37.98 17.01 8.07
CA ASP A 28 37.50 18.39 8.11
C ASP A 28 38.33 19.31 7.20
N GLY A 29 37.64 20.15 6.43
CA GLY A 29 38.26 21.20 5.61
C GLY A 29 38.67 20.80 4.19
N GLN A 30 38.47 19.54 3.77
CA GLN A 30 38.65 19.13 2.37
C GLN A 30 37.35 19.29 1.57
N GLU A 31 37.49 19.76 0.33
CA GLU A 31 36.39 19.89 -0.63
C GLU A 31 35.79 18.51 -0.98
N PRO A 32 34.47 18.41 -1.20
CA PRO A 32 33.82 17.15 -1.56
C PRO A 32 34.43 16.58 -2.84
N SER A 33 34.83 15.32 -2.79
CA SER A 33 35.36 14.61 -3.95
C SER A 33 34.28 14.46 -5.03
N ALA A 34 34.70 14.13 -6.26
CA ALA A 34 33.77 13.84 -7.36
C ALA A 34 32.78 12.73 -6.98
N ASP A 35 33.24 11.71 -6.24
CA ASP A 35 32.42 10.60 -5.78
C ASP A 35 31.34 11.03 -4.77
N GLU A 36 31.70 11.93 -3.85
CA GLU A 36 30.73 12.49 -2.90
C GLU A 36 29.65 13.31 -3.59
N LYS A 37 30.05 14.11 -4.59
CA LYS A 37 29.12 14.90 -5.41
C LYS A 37 28.16 13.97 -6.19
N ALA A 38 28.70 12.94 -6.83
CA ALA A 38 27.88 11.94 -7.54
C ALA A 38 26.89 11.23 -6.61
N LEU A 39 27.32 10.83 -5.40
CA LEU A 39 26.44 10.23 -4.40
C LEU A 39 25.35 11.22 -3.94
N ALA A 40 25.70 12.49 -3.73
CA ALA A 40 24.74 13.51 -3.34
C ALA A 40 23.69 13.77 -4.44
N GLU A 41 24.11 13.87 -5.69
CA GLU A 41 23.22 14.04 -6.85
C GLU A 41 22.28 12.85 -7.05
N GLU A 42 22.81 11.63 -6.99
CA GLU A 42 22.01 10.40 -7.05
C GLU A 42 20.94 10.40 -5.95
N ARG A 43 21.31 10.81 -4.73
CA ARG A 43 20.35 10.90 -3.63
C ARG A 43 19.22 11.88 -3.91
N GLN A 44 19.51 13.02 -4.54
CA GLN A 44 18.49 14.01 -4.90
C GLN A 44 17.53 13.42 -5.93
N HIS A 45 18.04 12.79 -6.99
CA HIS A 45 17.19 12.13 -7.99
C HIS A 45 16.29 11.05 -7.38
N LEU A 46 16.81 10.22 -6.47
CA LEU A 46 16.00 9.20 -5.81
C LEU A 46 14.90 9.80 -4.92
N LYS A 47 15.16 10.95 -4.28
CA LYS A 47 14.14 11.68 -3.51
C LYS A 47 13.09 12.31 -4.41
N GLU A 48 13.49 12.92 -5.52
CA GLU A 48 12.56 13.46 -6.51
C GLU A 48 11.64 12.37 -7.06
N GLU A 49 12.17 11.19 -7.37
CA GLU A 49 11.36 10.05 -7.81
C GLU A 49 10.37 9.62 -6.72
N ARG A 50 10.79 9.65 -5.45
CA ARG A 50 9.90 9.32 -4.32
C ARG A 50 8.78 10.34 -4.18
N GLU A 51 9.09 11.63 -4.28
CA GLU A 51 8.08 12.70 -4.20
C GLU A 51 7.13 12.66 -5.39
N LYS A 52 7.62 12.39 -6.61
CA LYS A 52 6.78 12.16 -7.80
C LYS A 52 5.78 11.03 -7.58
N ARG A 53 6.23 9.89 -7.04
CA ARG A 53 5.35 8.75 -6.71
C ARG A 53 4.32 9.09 -5.63
N LYS A 54 4.70 9.89 -4.62
CA LYS A 54 3.77 10.35 -3.59
C LYS A 54 2.74 11.32 -4.16
N ALA A 55 3.15 12.27 -4.99
CA ALA A 55 2.25 13.22 -5.64
C ALA A 55 1.22 12.49 -6.50
N GLN A 56 1.64 11.53 -7.33
CA GLN A 56 0.73 10.67 -8.11
C GLN A 56 -0.22 9.84 -7.23
N ALA A 57 0.21 9.44 -6.03
CA ALA A 57 -0.64 8.70 -5.11
C ALA A 57 -1.69 9.58 -4.40
N LEU A 58 -1.41 10.89 -4.28
CA LEU A 58 -2.33 11.90 -3.74
C LEU A 58 -3.34 12.38 -4.79
N GLU A 59 -3.03 12.25 -6.08
CA GLU A 59 -3.99 12.55 -7.13
C GLU A 59 -5.24 11.67 -6.99
N PRO A 60 -6.45 12.25 -7.17
CA PRO A 60 -7.69 11.51 -7.09
C PRO A 60 -7.67 10.40 -8.13
N LYS A 61 -7.59 9.15 -7.66
CA LYS A 61 -7.60 7.99 -8.54
C LYS A 61 -8.93 7.97 -9.29
N LYS A 62 -8.86 7.82 -10.62
CA LYS A 62 -10.02 7.55 -11.47
C LYS A 62 -10.89 6.49 -10.78
N SER A 63 -12.17 6.80 -10.60
CA SER A 63 -13.09 5.94 -9.87
C SER A 63 -13.18 4.58 -10.55
N ALA A 64 -13.60 3.54 -9.83
CA ALA A 64 -13.82 2.23 -10.44
C ALA A 64 -14.81 2.31 -11.61
N VAL A 65 -15.75 3.25 -11.56
CA VAL A 65 -16.71 3.54 -12.65
C VAL A 65 -16.00 4.18 -13.85
N ASP A 66 -15.05 5.10 -13.64
CA ASP A 66 -14.24 5.70 -14.72
C ASP A 66 -13.28 4.70 -15.37
N LYS A 67 -12.86 3.67 -14.63
CA LYS A 67 -12.05 2.54 -15.16
C LYS A 67 -12.90 1.49 -15.86
N LEU A 68 -14.20 1.45 -15.57
CA LEU A 68 -15.25 0.71 -16.28
C LEU A 68 -15.60 1.46 -17.57
N VAL A 69 -14.60 1.79 -18.39
CA VAL A 69 -14.88 2.09 -19.80
C VAL A 69 -15.48 0.83 -20.38
N ARG A 70 -16.80 0.88 -20.61
CA ARG A 70 -17.68 -0.11 -21.23
C ARG A 70 -16.95 -1.02 -22.23
N THR A 71 -16.35 -2.10 -21.75
CA THR A 71 -15.96 -3.23 -22.61
C THR A 71 -17.16 -4.13 -22.92
N HIS A 72 -18.31 -3.86 -22.31
CA HIS A 72 -19.58 -4.51 -22.62
C HIS A 72 -20.47 -3.61 -23.49
N HIS A 73 -20.06 -3.36 -24.72
CA HIS A 73 -21.06 -3.35 -25.79
C HIS A 73 -21.43 -4.81 -26.01
N ALA A 74 -22.36 -5.34 -25.23
CA ALA A 74 -23.04 -6.56 -25.60
C ALA A 74 -23.76 -6.27 -26.91
N GLN A 75 -23.19 -6.68 -28.05
CA GLN A 75 -23.94 -6.77 -29.29
C GLN A 75 -25.08 -7.73 -29.00
N ALA A 76 -26.30 -7.18 -28.91
CA ALA A 76 -27.50 -7.95 -28.68
C ALA A 76 -27.69 -8.90 -29.87
N LYS A 77 -27.27 -10.16 -29.71
CA LYS A 77 -27.69 -11.24 -30.59
C LYS A 77 -29.13 -11.58 -30.22
N GLU A 78 -30.05 -11.26 -31.13
CA GLU A 78 -31.46 -11.58 -30.99
C GLU A 78 -31.71 -13.10 -30.91
N LYS A 79 -32.24 -13.54 -29.75
CA LYS A 79 -33.30 -14.57 -29.52
C LYS A 79 -32.96 -16.06 -29.80
N PRO A 80 -33.78 -17.04 -29.33
CA PRO A 80 -34.97 -16.99 -28.45
C PRO A 80 -34.92 -17.91 -27.20
N LYS A 81 -35.95 -17.75 -26.36
CA LYS A 81 -36.26 -18.42 -25.07
C LYS A 81 -36.24 -19.96 -25.13
N ALA A 82 -35.74 -20.58 -24.06
CA ALA A 82 -36.19 -21.89 -23.60
C ALA A 82 -36.30 -21.87 -22.07
N THR A 83 -37.53 -21.99 -21.58
CA THR A 83 -37.91 -22.19 -20.18
C THR A 83 -37.42 -23.56 -19.69
N LYS A 84 -36.76 -23.59 -18.54
CA LYS A 84 -36.72 -24.76 -17.66
C LYS A 84 -36.83 -24.29 -16.21
N ASP A 85 -38.00 -24.56 -15.65
CA ASP A 85 -38.32 -24.40 -14.24
C ASP A 85 -37.55 -25.39 -13.37
N ALA A 86 -37.46 -24.98 -12.10
CA ALA A 86 -37.34 -25.79 -10.90
C ALA A 86 -36.03 -26.57 -10.68
N HIS A 87 -35.17 -25.98 -9.85
CA HIS A 87 -34.72 -26.70 -8.66
C HIS A 87 -34.63 -25.75 -7.47
N ASP A 88 -35.73 -25.64 -6.74
CA ASP A 88 -35.74 -25.16 -5.37
C ASP A 88 -34.83 -26.04 -4.53
N ALA A 89 -33.76 -25.43 -4.02
CA ALA A 89 -33.02 -25.92 -2.87
C ALA A 89 -32.60 -24.68 -2.08
N ILE A 90 -33.57 -24.05 -1.41
CA ILE A 90 -33.36 -22.97 -0.45
C ILE A 90 -32.58 -23.54 0.75
N LYS A 91 -31.27 -23.70 0.60
CA LYS A 91 -30.36 -23.75 1.75
C LYS A 91 -30.27 -22.32 2.26
N LYS A 92 -31.04 -22.01 3.31
CA LYS A 92 -30.95 -20.75 4.05
C LYS A 92 -29.46 -20.43 4.26
N PRO A 93 -28.92 -19.32 3.71
CA PRO A 93 -27.53 -18.97 3.97
C PRO A 93 -27.40 -18.71 5.46
N LYS A 94 -26.49 -19.43 6.14
CA LYS A 94 -26.12 -19.12 7.52
C LYS A 94 -25.83 -17.62 7.57
N ALA A 95 -26.46 -16.90 8.50
CA ALA A 95 -26.27 -15.48 8.69
C ALA A 95 -24.76 -15.21 8.83
N ARG A 96 -24.14 -14.70 7.76
CA ARG A 96 -22.73 -14.31 7.78
C ARG A 96 -22.69 -12.98 8.48
N ARG A 97 -21.85 -12.86 9.51
CA ARG A 97 -21.66 -11.60 10.22
C ARG A 97 -21.41 -10.48 9.23
N SER A 98 -22.25 -9.45 9.29
CA SER A 98 -22.12 -8.29 8.42
C SER A 98 -20.78 -7.59 8.66
N ARG A 99 -20.33 -6.76 7.72
CA ARG A 99 -19.10 -5.97 7.89
C ARG A 99 -19.19 -5.06 9.12
N ALA A 100 -20.38 -4.53 9.40
CA ALA A 100 -20.65 -3.72 10.58
C ALA A 100 -20.44 -4.50 11.88
N GLU A 101 -20.98 -5.72 11.97
CA GLU A 101 -20.79 -6.59 13.14
C GLU A 101 -19.32 -6.92 13.39
N LYS A 102 -18.54 -7.21 12.33
CA LYS A 102 -17.10 -7.47 12.46
C LYS A 102 -16.34 -6.26 13.02
N HIS A 103 -16.68 -5.06 12.58
CA HIS A 103 -16.04 -3.83 13.06
C HIS A 103 -16.43 -3.52 14.51
N ALA A 104 -17.69 -3.77 14.90
CA ALA A 104 -18.14 -3.60 16.28
C ALA A 104 -17.42 -4.56 17.23
N GLU A 105 -17.28 -5.84 16.85
CA GLU A 105 -16.54 -6.85 17.63
C GLU A 105 -15.05 -6.49 17.76
N GLN A 106 -14.44 -5.99 16.68
CA GLN A 106 -13.05 -5.53 16.71
C GLN A 106 -12.86 -4.29 17.61
N ALA A 107 -13.77 -3.33 17.57
CA ALA A 107 -13.74 -2.15 18.44
C ALA A 107 -13.90 -2.54 19.91
N ALA A 108 -14.84 -3.45 20.22
CA ALA A 108 -15.05 -3.97 21.56
C ALA A 108 -13.82 -4.72 22.10
N ALA A 109 -13.15 -5.53 21.27
CA ALA A 109 -11.92 -6.21 21.65
C ALA A 109 -10.76 -5.25 21.95
N VAL A 110 -10.64 -4.15 21.19
CA VAL A 110 -9.62 -3.12 21.42
C VAL A 110 -9.89 -2.34 22.71
N GLU A 111 -11.15 -1.98 22.98
CA GLU A 111 -11.54 -1.31 24.22
C GLU A 111 -11.36 -2.22 25.45
N ALA A 112 -11.73 -3.50 25.34
CA ALA A 112 -11.47 -4.49 26.40
C ALA A 112 -9.97 -4.65 26.69
N ALA A 113 -9.12 -4.66 25.64
CA ALA A 113 -7.67 -4.73 25.79
C ALA A 113 -7.05 -3.45 26.38
N ARG A 114 -7.67 -2.28 26.17
CA ARG A 114 -7.25 -1.03 26.82
C ARG A 114 -7.60 -1.02 28.30
N ASN A 115 -8.79 -1.52 28.65
CA ASN A 115 -9.26 -1.57 30.03
C ASN A 115 -8.56 -2.67 30.84
N SER A 116 -8.21 -3.81 30.23
CA SER A 116 -7.46 -4.89 30.91
C SER A 116 -6.02 -4.52 31.25
N ARG A 117 -5.44 -3.54 30.55
CA ARG A 117 -4.11 -2.98 30.86
C ARG A 117 -4.10 -2.03 32.06
N LYS A 118 -5.26 -1.71 32.64
CA LYS A 118 -5.39 -0.87 33.84
C LYS A 118 -5.65 -1.67 35.12
N LYS A 119 -5.21 -2.93 35.22
CA LYS A 119 -5.05 -3.54 36.55
C LYS A 119 -3.89 -2.83 37.26
N ALA A 120 -4.26 -1.94 38.17
CA ALA A 120 -3.33 -1.29 39.09
C ALA A 120 -2.44 -2.35 39.77
N PRO A 121 -1.13 -2.09 39.95
CA PRO A 121 -0.31 -2.93 40.81
C PRO A 121 -0.88 -2.85 42.22
N THR A 122 -1.32 -4.00 42.74
CA THR A 122 -1.54 -4.18 44.17
C THR A 122 -0.17 -4.32 44.81
N LYS A 123 0.36 -3.23 45.35
CA LYS A 123 1.18 -3.12 46.56
C LYS A 123 1.60 -1.68 46.77
#